data_AF-A0A653F2Y5-F1
#
_entry.id   AF-A0A653F2Y5-F1
#
_cell.length_a   1.000
_cell.length_b   1.000
_cell.length_c   1.000
_cell.angle_alpha   90.00
_cell.angle_beta   90.00
_cell.angle_gamma   90.00
#
_symmetry.space_group_name_H-M   'P 1'
#
loop_
_entity.id
_entity.type
_entity.pdbx_description
1 polymer ?
#
loop_
_entity_poly.entity_id
_entity_poly.type
_entity_poly.pdbx_seq_one_letter_code
_entity_poly.pdbx_strand_id
1 'polypeptide(L)'
;MAAQPMTFPAFTPPQPADVWAKLAALPSPEKVVNTAATIISTDYAVLLPAADTTLAFATTMPLYDSQLFLEQLVQGNLINAIGYPIAADVGLATIAGIVQFLVISKAISQNISDIRSLIP
;
A
#
# COMPACT_ATOMS: atom_id res chain seq x y z
N MET A 1 -42.62 -55.30 1.87
CA MET A 1 -41.80 -54.09 1.65
C MET A 1 -42.70 -52.89 1.93
N ALA A 2 -42.50 -52.18 3.04
CA ALA A 2 -43.33 -51.03 3.40
C ALA A 2 -42.79 -49.78 2.69
N ALA A 3 -43.66 -49.08 1.94
CA ALA A 3 -43.30 -47.85 1.25
C ALA A 3 -43.00 -46.75 2.28
N GLN A 4 -41.81 -46.13 2.19
CA GLN A 4 -41.49 -44.98 3.03
C GLN A 4 -42.30 -43.76 2.55
N PRO A 5 -42.94 -43.01 3.48
CA PRO A 5 -43.72 -41.85 3.11
C PRO A 5 -42.80 -40.77 2.51
N MET A 6 -43.20 -40.20 1.37
CA MET A 6 -42.52 -39.04 0.79
C MET A 6 -42.65 -37.85 1.75
N THR A 7 -41.52 -37.35 2.25
CA THR A 7 -41.46 -36.10 3.01
C THR A 7 -41.10 -34.96 2.07
N PHE A 8 -41.95 -33.94 2.03
CA PHE A 8 -41.65 -32.71 1.29
C PHE A 8 -40.77 -31.80 2.16
N PRO A 9 -39.82 -31.06 1.57
CA PRO A 9 -39.06 -30.05 2.30
C PRO A 9 -40.01 -28.99 2.85
N ALA A 10 -39.94 -28.74 4.15
CA ALA A 10 -40.72 -27.68 4.80
C ALA A 10 -40.07 -26.32 4.53
N PHE A 11 -40.86 -25.36 4.03
CA PHE A 11 -40.44 -23.97 3.91
C PHE A 11 -40.67 -23.25 5.24
N THR A 12 -39.60 -22.83 5.91
CA THR A 12 -39.69 -21.97 7.09
C THR A 12 -39.52 -20.51 6.65
N PRO A 13 -40.57 -19.67 6.72
CA PRO A 13 -40.43 -18.26 6.37
C PRO A 13 -39.50 -17.54 7.35
N PRO A 14 -38.65 -16.61 6.87
CA PRO A 14 -37.76 -15.84 7.73
C PRO A 14 -38.57 -15.07 8.77
N GLN A 15 -38.14 -15.16 10.03
CA GLN A 15 -38.80 -14.48 11.13
C GLN A 15 -38.32 -13.02 11.20
N PRO A 16 -39.14 -12.07 11.71
CA PRO A 16 -38.72 -10.68 11.86
C PRO A 16 -37.42 -10.52 12.66
N ALA A 17 -37.17 -11.38 13.65
CA ALA A 17 -35.92 -11.41 14.41
C ALA A 17 -34.68 -11.65 13.52
N ASP A 18 -34.81 -12.47 12.48
CA ASP A 18 -33.71 -12.75 11.53
C ASP A 18 -33.34 -11.52 10.70
N VAL A 19 -34.32 -10.66 10.40
CA VAL A 19 -34.10 -9.40 9.67
C VAL A 19 -33.37 -8.39 10.55
N TRP A 20 -33.76 -8.26 11.82
CA TRP A 20 -33.08 -7.36 12.76
C TRP A 20 -31.67 -7.80 13.09
N ALA A 21 -31.43 -9.11 13.25
CA ALA A 21 -30.10 -9.65 13.46
C ALA A 21 -29.17 -9.37 12.27
N LYS A 22 -29.69 -9.50 11.03
CA LYS A 22 -28.93 -9.14 9.81
C LYS A 22 -28.64 -7.65 9.72
N LEU A 23 -29.62 -6.80 10.05
CA LEU A 23 -29.44 -5.35 10.01
C LEU A 23 -28.45 -4.87 11.08
N ALA A 24 -28.47 -5.47 12.27
CA ALA A 24 -27.53 -5.18 13.36
C ALA A 24 -26.09 -5.65 13.06
N ALA A 25 -25.93 -6.64 12.17
CA ALA A 25 -24.62 -7.11 11.72
C ALA A 25 -24.00 -6.21 10.63
N LEU A 26 -24.78 -5.35 9.96
CA LEU A 26 -24.22 -4.44 8.95
C LEU A 26 -23.36 -3.35 9.59
N PRO A 27 -22.27 -2.90 8.93
CA PRO A 27 -21.52 -1.74 9.39
C PRO A 27 -22.42 -0.49 9.39
N SER A 28 -22.22 0.39 10.39
CA SER A 28 -22.94 1.67 10.42
C SER A 28 -22.50 2.57 9.26
N PRO A 29 -23.36 3.48 8.78
CA PRO A 29 -22.98 4.45 7.76
C PRO A 29 -21.74 5.28 8.12
N GLU A 30 -21.62 5.66 9.41
CA GLU A 30 -20.44 6.35 9.94
C GLU A 30 -19.17 5.50 9.78
N LYS A 31 -19.22 4.21 10.12
CA LYS A 31 -18.08 3.30 9.97
C LYS A 31 -17.63 3.22 8.51
N VAL A 32 -18.58 3.11 7.58
CA VAL A 32 -18.28 3.06 6.14
C VAL A 32 -17.58 4.34 5.67
N VAL A 33 -18.10 5.51 6.04
CA VAL A 33 -17.50 6.81 5.66
C VAL A 33 -16.12 6.98 6.26
N ASN A 34 -15.94 6.63 7.54
CA ASN A 34 -14.64 6.71 8.22
C ASN A 34 -13.62 5.76 7.58
N THR A 35 -14.01 4.52 7.26
CA THR A 35 -13.15 3.59 6.53
C THR A 35 -12.75 4.14 5.16
N ALA A 36 -13.68 4.71 4.40
CA ALA A 36 -13.36 5.32 3.10
C ALA A 36 -12.37 6.48 3.25
N ALA A 37 -12.56 7.35 4.25
CA ALA A 37 -11.65 8.45 4.55
C ALA A 37 -10.25 7.96 4.93
N THR A 38 -10.15 6.89 5.73
CA THR A 38 -8.87 6.26 6.10
C THR A 38 -8.13 5.70 4.89
N ILE A 39 -8.84 5.00 3.99
CA ILE A 39 -8.25 4.45 2.75
C ILE A 39 -7.69 5.58 1.89
N ILE A 40 -8.48 6.63 1.65
CA ILE A 40 -8.04 7.79 0.86
C ILE A 40 -6.81 8.44 1.49
N SER A 41 -6.80 8.62 2.82
CA SER A 41 -5.65 9.18 3.53
C SER A 41 -4.41 8.30 3.43
N THR A 42 -4.58 6.98 3.49
CA THR A 42 -3.50 6.00 3.38
C THR A 42 -2.87 6.04 1.98
N ASP A 43 -3.71 6.05 0.94
CA ASP A 43 -3.26 6.11 -0.44
C ASP A 43 -2.56 7.44 -0.77
N TYR A 44 -3.09 8.56 -0.24
CA TYR A 44 -2.43 9.85 -0.39
C TYR A 44 -1.04 9.88 0.26
N ALA A 45 -0.89 9.26 1.43
CA ALA A 45 0.38 9.19 2.14
C ALA A 45 1.47 8.42 1.37
N VAL A 46 1.10 7.49 0.47
CA VAL A 46 2.06 6.76 -0.40
C VAL A 46 2.77 7.68 -1.38
N LEU A 47 2.15 8.81 -1.76
CA LEU A 47 2.72 9.75 -2.72
C LEU A 47 3.84 10.60 -2.11
N LEU A 48 3.80 10.84 -0.80
CA LEU A 48 4.74 11.74 -0.14
C LEU A 48 6.19 11.22 -0.22
N PRO A 49 6.51 9.95 0.14
CA PRO A 49 7.87 9.44 -0.02
C PRO A 49 8.38 9.46 -1.47
N ALA A 50 7.50 9.25 -2.44
CA ALA A 50 7.86 9.30 -3.86
C ALA A 50 8.21 10.73 -4.30
N ALA A 51 7.45 11.72 -3.82
CA ALA A 51 7.72 13.13 -4.08
C ALA A 51 9.05 13.57 -3.43
N ASP A 52 9.28 13.20 -2.18
CA ASP A 52 10.53 13.50 -1.46
C ASP A 52 11.74 12.87 -2.13
N THR A 53 11.62 11.59 -2.54
CA THR A 53 12.65 10.88 -3.31
C THR A 53 12.91 11.60 -4.64
N THR A 54 11.87 11.92 -5.39
CA THR A 54 12.01 12.61 -6.68
C THR A 54 12.71 13.96 -6.53
N LEU A 55 12.34 14.73 -5.49
CA LEU A 55 12.98 16.00 -5.19
C LEU A 55 14.46 15.82 -4.84
N ALA A 56 14.80 14.81 -4.02
CA ALA A 56 16.17 14.48 -3.68
C ALA A 56 16.99 14.08 -4.92
N PHE A 57 16.42 13.29 -5.82
CA PHE A 57 17.06 12.92 -7.09
C PHE A 57 17.22 14.11 -8.04
N ALA A 58 16.32 15.08 -8.00
CA ALA A 58 16.40 16.26 -8.86
C ALA A 58 17.36 17.33 -8.33
N THR A 59 17.67 17.33 -7.03
CA THR A 59 18.41 18.43 -6.38
C THR A 59 19.68 17.95 -5.68
N THR A 60 19.52 17.09 -4.67
CA THR A 60 20.62 16.60 -3.84
C THR A 60 21.55 15.66 -4.60
N MET A 61 21.00 14.76 -5.42
CA MET A 61 21.82 13.78 -6.17
C MET A 61 22.80 14.46 -7.14
N PRO A 62 22.39 15.39 -8.02
CA PRO A 62 23.32 16.08 -8.92
C PRO A 62 24.44 16.82 -8.17
N LEU A 63 24.14 17.37 -6.99
CA LEU A 63 25.15 18.00 -6.14
C LEU A 63 26.15 16.96 -5.60
N TYR A 64 25.67 15.84 -5.08
CA TYR A 64 26.51 14.76 -4.56
C TYR A 64 27.39 14.14 -5.67
N ASP A 65 26.82 13.89 -6.84
CA ASP A 65 27.56 13.36 -7.99
C ASP A 65 28.65 14.32 -8.47
N SER A 66 28.36 15.62 -8.49
CA SER A 66 29.35 16.65 -8.82
C SER A 66 30.49 16.67 -7.81
N GLN A 67 30.19 16.49 -6.52
CA GLN A 67 31.22 16.43 -5.48
C GLN A 67 32.11 15.19 -5.64
N LEU A 68 31.52 14.01 -5.85
CA LEU A 68 32.26 12.77 -6.11
C LEU A 68 33.14 12.87 -7.36
N PHE A 69 32.60 13.42 -8.45
CA PHE A 69 33.33 13.64 -9.68
C PHE A 69 34.55 14.53 -9.46
N LEU A 70 34.36 15.71 -8.86
CA LEU A 70 35.44 16.68 -8.61
C LEU A 70 36.49 16.13 -7.64
N GLU A 71 36.06 15.43 -6.58
CA GLU A 71 36.95 14.83 -5.60
C GLU A 71 37.91 13.82 -6.26
N GLN A 72 37.38 12.90 -7.07
CA GLN A 72 38.19 11.90 -7.75
C GLN A 72 39.00 12.49 -8.91
N LEU A 73 38.49 13.54 -9.58
CA LEU A 73 39.22 14.24 -10.62
C LEU A 73 40.48 14.90 -10.07
N VAL A 74 40.40 15.58 -8.92
CA VAL A 74 41.56 16.19 -8.25
C VAL A 74 42.58 15.14 -7.79
N GLN A 75 42.11 13.94 -7.46
CA GLN A 75 42.97 12.80 -7.12
C GLN A 75 43.58 12.10 -8.34
N GLY A 76 43.27 12.54 -9.58
CA GLY A 76 43.74 11.94 -10.82
C GLY A 76 43.09 10.58 -11.14
N ASN A 77 42.02 10.22 -10.46
CA ASN A 77 41.35 8.94 -10.62
C ASN A 77 40.14 9.05 -11.55
N LEU A 78 40.41 9.08 -12.86
CA LEU A 78 39.38 9.30 -13.88
C LEU A 78 38.33 8.17 -13.93
N ILE A 79 38.73 6.93 -13.63
CA ILE A 79 37.78 5.81 -13.58
C ILE A 79 36.78 6.02 -12.45
N ASN A 80 37.25 6.35 -11.24
CA ASN A 80 36.36 6.57 -10.11
C ASN A 80 35.59 7.88 -10.20
N ALA A 81 36.15 8.91 -10.84
CA ALA A 81 35.43 10.17 -11.07
C ALA A 81 34.13 9.97 -11.83
N ILE A 82 34.08 8.99 -12.73
CA ILE A 82 32.85 8.60 -13.44
C ILE A 82 32.14 7.44 -12.74
N GLY A 83 32.88 6.46 -12.24
CA GLY A 83 32.34 5.24 -11.68
C GLY A 83 31.62 5.43 -10.34
N TYR A 84 32.11 6.33 -9.47
CA TYR A 84 31.49 6.57 -8.17
C TYR A 84 30.12 7.26 -8.25
N PRO A 85 29.93 8.33 -9.05
CA PRO A 85 28.59 8.87 -9.30
C PRO A 85 27.60 7.80 -9.80
N ILE A 86 27.98 6.99 -10.80
CA ILE A 86 27.12 5.92 -11.32
C ILE A 86 26.81 4.87 -10.23
N ALA A 87 27.80 4.50 -9.43
CA ALA A 87 27.59 3.56 -8.33
C ALA A 87 26.64 4.14 -7.25
N ALA A 88 26.74 5.44 -6.97
CA ALA A 88 25.84 6.14 -6.07
C ALA A 88 24.40 6.16 -6.60
N ASP A 89 24.21 6.53 -7.86
CA ASP A 89 22.93 6.49 -8.57
C ASP A 89 22.26 5.12 -8.48
N VAL A 90 22.98 4.07 -8.87
CA VAL A 90 22.45 2.70 -8.89
C VAL A 90 22.13 2.22 -7.48
N GLY A 91 23.02 2.47 -6.52
CA GLY A 91 22.81 2.13 -5.13
C GLY A 91 21.58 2.82 -4.54
N LEU A 92 21.48 4.13 -4.71
CA LEU A 92 20.37 4.92 -4.17
C LEU A 92 19.05 4.60 -4.87
N ALA A 93 19.03 4.45 -6.20
CA ALA A 93 17.84 4.10 -6.95
C ALA A 93 17.28 2.74 -6.53
N THR A 94 18.16 1.77 -6.25
CA THR A 94 17.77 0.45 -5.74
C THR A 94 17.09 0.56 -4.38
N ILE A 95 17.69 1.32 -3.44
CA ILE A 95 17.11 1.53 -2.11
C ILE A 95 15.79 2.28 -2.21
N ALA A 96 15.72 3.34 -3.02
CA ALA A 96 14.51 4.10 -3.27
C ALA A 96 13.37 3.22 -3.82
N GLY A 97 13.69 2.35 -4.78
CA GLY A 97 12.73 1.38 -5.33
C GLY A 97 12.19 0.41 -4.26
N ILE A 98 13.07 -0.12 -3.41
CA ILE A 98 12.67 -1.00 -2.29
C ILE A 98 11.78 -0.25 -1.30
N VAL A 99 12.16 0.96 -0.89
CA VAL A 99 11.36 1.78 0.03
C VAL A 99 9.99 2.06 -0.56
N GLN A 100 9.91 2.47 -1.83
CA GLN A 100 8.62 2.72 -2.48
C GLN A 100 7.75 1.46 -2.55
N PHE A 101 8.34 0.31 -2.86
CA PHE A 101 7.65 -0.97 -2.84
C PHE A 101 7.09 -1.31 -1.45
N LEU A 102 7.86 -1.10 -0.38
CA LEU A 102 7.43 -1.35 0.99
C LEU A 102 6.28 -0.43 1.41
N VAL A 103 6.36 0.86 1.06
CA VAL A 103 5.30 1.84 1.36
C VAL A 103 3.99 1.46 0.67
N ILE A 104 4.04 1.12 -0.63
CA ILE A 104 2.87 0.65 -1.39
C ILE A 104 2.31 -0.64 -0.78
N SER A 105 3.16 -1.62 -0.48
CA SER A 105 2.76 -2.91 0.09
C SER A 105 2.06 -2.74 1.44
N LYS A 106 2.57 -1.82 2.27
CA LYS A 106 1.96 -1.47 3.55
C LYS A 106 0.58 -0.84 3.35
N ALA A 107 0.44 0.13 2.45
CA ALA A 107 -0.84 0.76 2.15
C ALA A 107 -1.89 -0.26 1.66
N ILE A 108 -1.51 -1.15 0.74
CA ILE A 108 -2.39 -2.24 0.28
C ILE A 108 -2.85 -3.11 1.46
N SER A 109 -1.92 -3.51 2.32
CA SER A 109 -2.24 -4.34 3.50
C SER A 109 -3.20 -3.63 4.45
N GLN A 110 -3.00 -2.33 4.69
CA GLN A 110 -3.88 -1.50 5.52
C GLN A 110 -5.27 -1.37 4.91
N ASN A 111 -5.37 -1.03 3.61
CA ASN A 111 -6.65 -0.92 2.92
C ASN A 111 -7.44 -2.23 2.93
N ILE A 112 -6.78 -3.37 2.74
CA ILE A 112 -7.43 -4.69 2.84
C ILE A 112 -7.98 -4.92 4.26
N SER A 113 -7.20 -4.57 5.29
CA SER A 113 -7.63 -4.67 6.69
C SER A 113 -8.87 -3.79 6.95
N ASP A 114 -8.83 -2.55 6.47
CA ASP A 114 -9.90 -1.57 6.64
C ASP A 114 -11.20 -2.02 5.95
N ILE A 115 -11.10 -2.56 4.73
CA ILE A 115 -12.25 -3.13 4.01
C ILE A 115 -12.80 -4.36 4.75
N ARG A 116 -11.93 -5.27 5.21
CA ARG A 116 -12.36 -6.45 5.98
C ARG A 116 -13.08 -6.06 7.26
N SER A 117 -12.73 -4.93 7.86
CA SER A 117 -13.42 -4.42 9.05
C SER A 117 -14.90 -4.09 8.80
N LEU A 118 -15.32 -3.87 7.55
CA LEU A 118 -16.71 -3.57 7.18
C LEU A 118 -17.57 -4.82 6.97
N ILE A 119 -16.96 -6.00 6.92
CA ILE A 119 -17.67 -7.25 6.68
C ILE A 119 -17.94 -7.93 8.04
N PRO A 120 -19.20 -8.28 8.37
CA PRO A 120 -19.54 -9.03 9.58
C PRO A 120 -19.02 -10.47 9.59
#